data_AF-A0ABD5EVV7-F1
#
_entry.id   AF-A0ABD5EVV7-F1
#
_cell.length_a   1.000
_cell.length_b   1.000
_cell.length_c   1.000
_cell.angle_alpha   90.00
_cell.angle_beta   90.00
_cell.angle_gamma   90.00
#
_symmetry.space_group_name_H-M   'P 1'
#
loop_
_entity.id
_entity.type
_entity.pdbx_description
1 polymer ?
#
loop_
_entity_poly.entity_id
_entity_poly.type
_entity_poly.pdbx_seq_one_letter_code
_entity_poly.pdbx_strand_id
1 'polypeptide(L)'
;MEELASLAGITVRTLRFYRERKLIPPPRREGRIAWYDDHHLARLRTISALLDRGHTLNGIAELADALDHGRDVADLIGVDSPTEEEPVRLTPEELAARFEGEVTPENLAAAMDLGYLGTDGDEIVHISRRLLDVSSALVREGIPLAEVLAAGAEVRRHTESLADLFTTLILRHAAREDLQRLRPLARSVVEAELSLALDRETRRRG
;
A
#
# COMPACT_ATOMS: atom_id res chain seq x y z
N MET A 1 -22.25 19.79 -1.17
CA MET A 1 -21.49 20.27 -2.36
C MET A 1 -20.99 21.69 -2.15
N GLU A 2 -21.85 22.65 -1.75
CA GLU A 2 -21.42 24.01 -1.37
C GLU A 2 -20.41 24.02 -0.22
N GLU A 3 -20.70 23.26 0.84
CA GLU A 3 -19.79 23.09 1.99
C GLU A 3 -18.45 22.47 1.59
N LEU A 4 -18.46 21.37 0.83
CA LEU A 4 -17.24 20.74 0.32
C LEU A 4 -16.39 21.68 -0.55
N ALA A 5 -17.03 22.46 -1.43
CA ALA A 5 -16.33 23.43 -2.27
C ALA A 5 -15.65 24.51 -1.42
N SER A 6 -16.36 25.02 -0.40
CA SER A 6 -15.83 25.98 0.57
C SER A 6 -14.62 25.42 1.34
N LEU A 7 -14.73 24.19 1.87
CA LEU A 7 -13.64 23.54 2.62
C LEU A 7 -12.41 23.23 1.77
N ALA A 8 -12.62 22.98 0.47
CA ALA A 8 -11.57 22.75 -0.52
C ALA A 8 -10.99 24.06 -1.09
N GLY A 9 -11.55 25.22 -0.75
CA GLY A 9 -11.12 26.51 -1.28
C GLY A 9 -11.41 26.71 -2.77
N ILE A 10 -12.39 26.00 -3.33
CA ILE A 10 -12.76 26.07 -4.75
C ILE A 10 -14.23 26.46 -4.94
N THR A 11 -14.60 26.87 -6.15
CA THR A 11 -16.01 27.16 -6.44
C THR A 11 -16.83 25.89 -6.64
N VAL A 12 -18.14 25.95 -6.37
CA VAL A 12 -19.08 24.86 -6.68
C VAL A 12 -19.08 24.51 -8.18
N ARG A 13 -18.81 25.49 -9.04
CA ARG A 13 -18.64 25.30 -10.49
C ARG A 13 -17.42 24.43 -10.79
N THR A 14 -16.28 24.71 -10.16
CA THR A 14 -15.05 23.92 -10.27
C THR A 14 -15.26 22.50 -9.75
N LEU A 15 -15.93 22.35 -8.60
CA LEU A 15 -16.24 21.04 -8.03
C LEU A 15 -17.13 20.19 -8.96
N ARG A 16 -18.15 20.82 -9.56
CA ARG A 16 -19.02 20.15 -10.55
C ARG A 16 -18.23 19.70 -11.77
N PHE A 17 -17.34 20.57 -12.26
CA PHE A 17 -16.48 20.31 -13.41
C PHE A 17 -15.50 19.15 -13.14
N TYR A 18 -14.91 19.05 -11.94
CA TYR A 18 -14.07 17.92 -11.56
C TYR A 18 -14.85 16.61 -11.49
N ARG A 19 -16.07 16.64 -10.96
CA ARG A 19 -16.94 15.46 -10.95
C ARG A 19 -17.32 15.00 -12.36
N GLU A 20 -17.63 15.93 -13.26
CA GLU A 20 -17.95 15.61 -14.68
C GLU A 20 -16.75 14.98 -15.40
N ARG A 21 -15.52 15.37 -15.04
CA ARG A 21 -14.28 14.75 -15.50
C ARG A 21 -13.87 13.48 -14.76
N LYS A 22 -14.72 12.94 -13.88
CA LYS A 22 -14.45 11.77 -13.03
C LYS A 22 -13.21 11.89 -12.14
N LEU A 23 -12.75 13.12 -11.86
CA LEU A 23 -11.61 13.38 -10.97
C LEU A 23 -11.92 13.16 -9.49
N ILE A 24 -13.20 12.99 -9.17
CA ILE A 24 -13.70 12.78 -7.81
C ILE A 24 -14.73 11.65 -7.91
N PRO A 25 -14.67 10.66 -7.00
CA PRO A 25 -15.59 9.55 -6.99
C PRO A 25 -17.03 10.06 -6.81
N PRO A 26 -18.02 9.29 -7.29
CA PRO A 26 -19.40 9.68 -7.12
C PRO A 26 -19.74 9.74 -5.63
N PRO A 27 -20.44 10.81 -5.18
CA PRO A 27 -20.85 10.92 -3.79
C PRO A 27 -21.82 9.80 -3.40
N ARG A 28 -21.78 9.37 -2.15
CA ARG A 28 -22.78 8.42 -1.61
C ARG A 28 -24.16 9.06 -1.73
N ARG A 29 -25.11 8.34 -2.36
CA ARG A 29 -26.47 8.82 -2.57
C ARG A 29 -27.41 8.22 -1.55
N GLU A 30 -28.10 9.09 -0.83
CA GLU A 30 -29.18 8.70 0.07
C GLU A 30 -30.43 9.50 -0.32
N GLY A 31 -31.32 8.85 -1.08
CA GLY A 31 -32.46 9.52 -1.72
C GLY A 31 -32.03 10.57 -2.75
N ARG A 32 -32.49 11.82 -2.59
CA ARG A 32 -32.14 12.97 -3.48
C ARG A 32 -30.90 13.74 -3.00
N ILE A 33 -30.28 13.32 -1.90
CA ILE A 33 -29.18 14.03 -1.25
C ILE A 33 -27.86 13.31 -1.60
N ALA A 34 -26.88 14.09 -2.06
CA ALA A 34 -25.53 13.63 -2.37
C ALA A 34 -24.61 13.97 -1.20
N TRP A 35 -24.11 12.94 -0.53
CA TRP A 35 -23.20 13.06 0.61
C TRP A 35 -21.75 13.07 0.14
N TYR A 36 -21.01 14.05 0.64
CA TYR A 36 -19.59 14.22 0.37
C TYR A 36 -18.88 14.12 1.72
N ASP A 37 -17.97 13.17 1.84
CA ASP A 37 -17.16 12.90 3.03
C ASP A 37 -15.76 13.56 2.93
N ASP A 38 -14.95 13.39 3.97
CA ASP A 38 -13.60 13.95 4.07
C ASP A 38 -12.64 13.41 2.99
N HIS A 39 -12.91 12.23 2.43
CA HIS A 39 -12.14 11.69 1.31
C HIS A 39 -12.32 12.54 0.04
N HIS A 40 -13.52 13.05 -0.22
CA HIS A 40 -13.75 14.00 -1.31
C HIS A 40 -12.96 15.31 -1.09
N LEU A 41 -12.84 15.74 0.16
CA LEU A 41 -12.09 16.96 0.51
C LEU A 41 -10.58 16.77 0.35
N ALA A 42 -10.04 15.65 0.82
CA ALA A 42 -8.63 15.31 0.65
C ALA A 42 -8.25 15.22 -0.83
N ARG A 43 -9.05 14.53 -1.66
CA ARG A 43 -8.83 14.42 -3.10
C ARG A 43 -8.85 15.79 -3.79
N LEU A 44 -9.74 16.69 -3.39
CA LEU A 44 -9.79 18.07 -3.89
C LEU A 44 -8.54 18.89 -3.53
N ARG A 45 -8.02 18.71 -2.32
CA ARG A 45 -6.78 19.37 -1.88
C ARG A 45 -5.58 18.83 -2.66
N THR A 46 -5.52 17.53 -2.92
CA THR A 46 -4.47 16.92 -3.75
C THR A 46 -4.51 17.43 -5.19
N ILE A 47 -5.68 17.48 -5.81
CA ILE A 47 -5.85 18.05 -7.16
C ILE A 47 -5.35 19.50 -7.19
N SER A 48 -5.72 20.30 -6.20
CA SER A 48 -5.28 21.70 -6.10
C SER A 48 -3.76 21.81 -5.96
N ALA A 49 -3.17 21.01 -5.07
CA ALA A 49 -1.71 21.01 -4.85
C ALA A 49 -0.90 20.50 -6.06
N LEU A 50 -1.47 19.64 -6.90
CA LEU A 50 -0.82 19.20 -8.15
C LEU A 50 -0.94 20.27 -9.25
N LEU A 51 -2.08 20.96 -9.32
CA LEU A 51 -2.24 22.09 -10.23
C LEU A 51 -1.29 23.24 -9.89
N ASP A 52 -1.10 23.53 -8.59
CA ASP A 52 -0.16 24.55 -8.12
C ASP A 52 1.30 24.24 -8.48
N ARG A 53 1.63 22.95 -8.67
CA ARG A 53 2.95 22.48 -9.13
C ARG A 53 3.09 22.44 -10.66
N GLY A 54 2.09 22.91 -11.40
CA GLY A 54 2.13 23.00 -12.86
C GLY A 54 1.68 21.74 -13.60
N HIS A 55 1.10 20.76 -12.92
CA HIS A 55 0.50 19.60 -13.60
C HIS A 55 -0.80 19.99 -14.32
N THR A 56 -1.10 19.32 -15.43
CA THR A 56 -2.35 19.56 -16.16
C THR A 56 -3.49 18.73 -15.58
N LEU A 57 -4.71 19.26 -15.63
CA LEU A 57 -5.93 18.53 -15.22
C LEU A 57 -6.09 17.18 -15.93
N ASN A 58 -5.63 17.07 -17.18
CA ASN A 58 -5.72 15.82 -17.93
C ASN A 58 -4.71 14.78 -17.41
N GLY A 59 -3.47 15.19 -17.11
CA GLY A 59 -2.49 14.29 -16.49
C GLY A 59 -2.87 13.88 -15.07
N ILE A 60 -3.51 14.78 -14.31
CA ILE A 60 -4.08 14.43 -13.00
C ILE A 60 -5.24 13.46 -13.15
N ALA A 61 -6.08 13.62 -14.18
CA ALA A 61 -7.16 12.68 -14.49
C ALA A 61 -6.62 11.30 -14.84
N GLU A 62 -5.60 11.21 -15.70
CA GLU A 62 -4.97 9.94 -16.05
C GLU A 62 -4.33 9.26 -14.83
N LEU A 63 -3.67 10.02 -13.95
CA LEU A 63 -3.10 9.48 -12.71
C LEU A 63 -4.18 9.04 -11.72
N ALA A 64 -5.23 9.84 -11.54
CA ALA A 64 -6.35 9.51 -10.66
C ALA A 64 -7.16 8.33 -11.19
N ASP A 65 -7.37 8.25 -12.51
CA ASP A 65 -8.02 7.14 -13.18
C ASP A 65 -7.17 5.87 -13.09
N ALA A 66 -5.84 5.97 -13.21
CA ALA A 66 -4.91 4.87 -12.97
C ALA A 66 -4.86 4.41 -11.51
N LEU A 67 -5.19 5.27 -10.54
CA LEU A 67 -5.31 4.92 -9.12
C LEU A 67 -6.69 4.34 -8.78
N ASP A 68 -7.76 4.88 -9.38
CA ASP A 68 -9.15 4.44 -9.17
C ASP A 68 -9.50 3.17 -9.94
N HIS A 69 -9.01 3.03 -11.19
CA HIS A 69 -8.96 1.78 -11.95
C HIS A 69 -7.74 0.94 -11.57
N GLY A 70 -6.84 1.50 -10.76
CA GLY A 70 -5.81 0.84 -9.97
C GLY A 70 -6.37 -0.03 -8.84
N ARG A 71 -7.64 -0.45 -8.91
CA ARG A 71 -8.06 -1.77 -8.42
C ARG A 71 -7.39 -2.93 -9.19
N ASP A 72 -6.16 -2.70 -9.62
CA ASP A 72 -5.15 -3.69 -9.94
C ASP A 72 -3.73 -3.13 -9.73
N VAL A 73 -3.45 -2.53 -8.56
CA VAL A 73 -2.06 -2.35 -8.11
C VAL A 73 -1.35 -3.70 -7.97
N ALA A 74 -2.10 -4.80 -7.80
CA ALA A 74 -1.57 -6.16 -7.92
C ALA A 74 -1.08 -6.46 -9.34
N ASP A 75 -1.86 -6.19 -10.39
CA ASP A 75 -1.42 -6.41 -11.77
C ASP A 75 -0.32 -5.44 -12.24
N LEU A 76 -0.33 -4.18 -11.81
CA LEU A 76 0.70 -3.21 -12.23
C LEU A 76 2.07 -3.43 -11.57
N ILE A 77 2.11 -4.12 -10.41
CA ILE A 77 3.35 -4.60 -9.77
C ILE A 77 3.84 -5.92 -10.42
N GLY A 78 3.13 -6.44 -11.43
CA GLY A 78 3.44 -7.72 -12.07
C GLY A 78 3.02 -8.90 -11.21
N VAL A 79 1.91 -8.77 -10.48
CA VAL A 79 1.33 -9.86 -9.70
C VAL A 79 0.07 -10.42 -10.38
N ASP A 80 0.20 -10.72 -11.67
CA ASP A 80 -0.65 -11.66 -12.41
C ASP A 80 -0.38 -13.10 -11.89
N SER A 81 -0.80 -13.37 -10.64
CA SER A 81 -0.83 -14.67 -9.96
C SER A 81 -1.25 -14.46 -8.51
N PRO A 82 -1.92 -15.41 -7.84
CA PRO A 82 -2.38 -15.21 -6.48
C PRO A 82 -1.20 -14.78 -5.60
N THR A 83 -1.27 -13.57 -5.05
CA THR A 83 -0.52 -13.31 -3.83
C THR A 83 -1.05 -14.31 -2.82
N GLU A 84 -0.19 -15.16 -2.26
CA GLU A 84 -0.59 -15.95 -1.09
C GLU A 84 -0.90 -15.05 0.12
N GLU A 85 -0.50 -13.78 0.03
CA GLU A 85 -0.78 -12.78 1.04
C GLU A 85 -2.22 -12.29 0.91
N GLU A 86 -2.96 -12.39 2.02
CA GLU A 86 -4.32 -11.92 2.18
C GLU A 86 -4.30 -10.48 2.71
N PRO A 87 -4.81 -9.48 1.95
CA PRO A 87 -4.94 -8.12 2.45
C PRO A 87 -5.94 -8.04 3.60
N VAL A 88 -5.68 -7.17 4.57
CA VAL A 88 -6.57 -6.96 5.73
C VAL A 88 -7.01 -5.52 5.76
N ARG A 89 -8.33 -5.32 5.78
CA ARG A 89 -8.95 -4.02 6.02
C ARG A 89 -9.12 -3.81 7.53
N LEU A 90 -8.76 -2.63 8.00
CA LEU A 90 -8.77 -2.24 9.40
C LEU A 90 -9.28 -0.82 9.53
N THR A 91 -10.02 -0.53 10.60
CA THR A 91 -10.23 0.87 11.00
C THR A 91 -8.96 1.44 11.65
N PRO A 92 -8.80 2.77 11.70
CA PRO A 92 -7.71 3.40 12.46
C PRO A 92 -7.65 2.95 13.92
N GLU A 93 -8.80 2.72 14.55
CA GLU A 93 -8.89 2.24 15.93
C GLU A 93 -8.42 0.78 16.06
N GLU A 94 -8.77 -0.09 15.11
CA GLU A 94 -8.31 -1.48 15.08
C GLU A 94 -6.81 -1.59 14.82
N LEU A 95 -6.23 -0.66 14.07
CA LEU A 95 -4.79 -0.56 13.89
C LEU A 95 -4.12 -0.05 15.17
N ALA A 96 -4.64 1.02 15.77
CA ALA A 96 -4.12 1.57 17.02
C ALA A 96 -4.14 0.55 18.16
N ALA A 97 -5.21 -0.25 18.27
CA ALA A 97 -5.33 -1.31 19.26
C ALA A 97 -4.28 -2.42 19.09
N ARG A 98 -3.79 -2.66 17.88
CA ARG A 98 -2.79 -3.71 17.59
C ARG A 98 -1.35 -3.32 17.91
N PHE A 99 -1.06 -2.03 17.95
CA PHE A 99 0.29 -1.49 18.09
C PHE A 99 0.44 -0.56 19.30
N GLU A 100 -0.55 -0.54 20.21
CA GLU A 100 -0.49 0.01 21.58
C GLU A 100 0.31 1.32 21.75
N GLY A 101 0.02 2.34 20.92
CA GLY A 101 0.65 3.66 21.02
C GLY A 101 1.85 3.89 20.10
N GLU A 102 2.31 2.87 19.37
CA GLU A 102 3.33 2.98 18.33
C GLU A 102 2.78 3.47 16.98
N VAL A 103 1.46 3.67 16.85
CA VAL A 103 0.83 4.24 15.65
C VAL A 103 1.03 5.77 15.63
N THR A 104 2.27 6.18 15.40
CA THR A 104 2.65 7.58 15.21
C THR A 104 2.55 7.98 13.73
N PRO A 105 2.44 9.29 13.41
CA PRO A 105 2.48 9.76 12.03
C PRO A 105 3.73 9.30 11.27
N GLU A 106 4.88 9.24 11.94
CA GLU A 106 6.16 8.82 11.36
C GLU A 106 6.14 7.33 11.00
N ASN A 107 5.63 6.48 11.89
CA ASN A 107 5.54 5.03 11.63
C ASN A 107 4.48 4.73 10.56
N LEU A 108 3.38 5.48 10.53
CA LEU A 108 2.38 5.35 9.49
C LEU A 108 2.95 5.73 8.11
N ALA A 109 3.67 6.85 8.03
CA ALA A 109 4.35 7.27 6.81
C ALA A 109 5.39 6.23 6.35
N ALA A 110 6.23 5.73 7.26
CA ALA A 110 7.22 4.70 6.93
C ALA A 110 6.56 3.40 6.44
N ALA A 111 5.46 2.98 7.05
CA ALA A 111 4.71 1.79 6.60
C ALA A 111 4.03 1.99 5.23
N MET A 112 3.59 3.22 4.90
CA MET A 112 3.08 3.57 3.58
C MET A 112 4.19 3.64 2.53
N ASP A 113 5.35 4.21 2.85
CA ASP A 113 6.52 4.28 1.96
C ASP A 113 7.06 2.87 1.64
N LEU A 114 7.03 1.99 2.63
CA LEU A 114 7.32 0.56 2.45
C LEU A 114 6.19 -0.19 1.76
N GLY A 115 5.07 0.45 1.41
CA GLY A 115 3.92 -0.16 0.76
C GLY A 115 3.25 -1.27 1.58
N TYR A 116 3.45 -1.32 2.90
CA TYR A 116 2.77 -2.26 3.79
C TYR A 116 1.34 -1.82 4.11
N LEU A 117 1.13 -0.50 4.11
CA LEU A 117 -0.16 0.13 4.34
C LEU A 117 -0.59 0.95 3.11
N GLY A 118 -1.88 0.88 2.82
CA GLY A 118 -2.60 1.77 1.93
C GLY A 118 -3.92 2.21 2.55
N THR A 119 -4.67 3.03 1.81
CA THR A 119 -5.99 3.52 2.24
C THR A 119 -7.04 3.17 1.20
N ASP A 120 -8.18 2.64 1.63
CA ASP A 120 -9.38 2.38 0.81
C ASP A 120 -10.56 3.13 1.44
N GLY A 121 -10.77 4.38 1.01
CA GLY A 121 -11.70 5.29 1.67
C GLY A 121 -11.25 5.63 3.09
N ASP A 122 -12.08 5.28 4.08
CA ASP A 122 -11.82 5.52 5.51
C ASP A 122 -11.12 4.32 6.19
N GLU A 123 -10.89 3.23 5.44
CA GLU A 123 -10.24 2.03 5.94
C GLU A 123 -8.74 2.04 5.61
N ILE A 124 -7.96 1.53 6.54
CA ILE A 124 -6.55 1.23 6.34
C ILE A 124 -6.46 -0.20 5.80
N VAL A 125 -5.73 -0.37 4.71
CA VAL A 125 -5.49 -1.68 4.10
C VAL A 125 -4.05 -2.09 4.34
N HIS A 126 -3.85 -3.18 5.07
CA HIS A 126 -2.55 -3.82 5.19
C HIS A 126 -2.41 -4.89 4.09
N ILE A 127 -1.28 -4.91 3.38
CA ILE A 127 -1.10 -5.79 2.20
C ILE A 127 -1.04 -7.30 2.55
N SER A 128 -0.80 -7.63 3.81
CA SER A 128 -0.55 -8.98 4.28
C SER A 128 -1.00 -9.17 5.72
N ARG A 129 -1.92 -10.11 5.94
CA ARG A 129 -2.31 -10.57 7.28
C ARG A 129 -1.12 -11.07 8.09
N ARG A 130 -0.25 -11.88 7.46
CA ARG A 130 0.90 -12.48 8.13
C ARG A 130 1.90 -11.43 8.61
N LEU A 131 2.22 -10.44 7.79
CA LEU A 131 3.12 -9.35 8.18
C LEU A 131 2.50 -8.47 9.27
N LEU A 132 1.19 -8.20 9.22
CA LEU A 132 0.47 -7.49 10.28
C LEU A 132 0.55 -8.24 11.62
N ASP A 133 0.29 -9.55 11.60
CA ASP A 133 0.29 -10.38 12.80
C ASP A 133 1.69 -10.50 13.42
N VAL A 134 2.73 -10.69 12.58
CA VAL A 134 4.12 -10.79 13.03
C VAL A 134 4.64 -9.45 13.56
N SER A 135 4.38 -8.34 12.87
CA SER A 135 4.82 -7.01 13.33
C SER A 135 4.16 -6.61 14.64
N SER A 136 2.86 -6.86 14.81
CA SER A 136 2.16 -6.65 16.09
C SER A 136 2.74 -7.55 17.19
N ALA A 137 3.11 -8.80 16.88
CA ALA A 137 3.77 -9.68 17.86
C ALA A 137 5.12 -9.13 18.33
N LEU A 138 5.96 -8.65 17.41
CA LEU A 138 7.25 -8.05 17.77
C LEU A 138 7.08 -6.80 18.64
N VAL A 139 6.09 -5.96 18.34
CA VAL A 139 5.78 -4.76 19.15
C VAL A 139 5.29 -5.13 20.55
N ARG A 140 4.47 -6.18 20.68
CA ARG A 140 4.04 -6.70 21.99
C ARG A 140 5.18 -7.27 22.84
N GLU A 141 6.27 -7.72 22.22
CA GLU A 141 7.51 -8.10 22.91
C GLU A 141 8.38 -6.88 23.31
N GLY A 142 7.89 -5.66 23.08
CA GLY A 142 8.55 -4.40 23.46
C GLY A 142 9.53 -3.86 22.41
N ILE A 143 9.53 -4.41 21.19
CA ILE A 143 10.36 -3.89 20.09
C ILE A 143 9.65 -2.69 19.47
N PRO A 144 10.27 -1.49 19.42
CA PRO A 144 9.64 -0.32 18.83
C PRO A 144 9.22 -0.54 17.37
N LEU A 145 8.06 -0.04 16.96
CA LEU A 145 7.54 -0.27 15.61
C LEU A 145 8.49 0.33 14.55
N ALA A 146 9.14 1.45 14.87
CA ALA A 146 10.15 2.06 14.01
C ALA A 146 11.31 1.09 13.68
N GLU A 147 11.77 0.31 14.66
CA GLU A 147 12.83 -0.69 14.47
C GLU A 147 12.33 -1.89 13.65
N VAL A 148 11.08 -2.32 13.88
CA VAL A 148 10.44 -3.37 13.08
C VAL A 148 10.31 -2.94 11.62
N LEU A 149 9.87 -1.70 11.35
CA LEU A 149 9.76 -1.14 10.01
C LEU A 149 11.14 -0.98 9.34
N ALA A 150 12.15 -0.52 10.08
CA ALA A 150 13.52 -0.43 9.58
C ALA A 150 14.08 -1.81 9.19
N ALA A 151 13.90 -2.83 10.05
CA ALA A 151 14.25 -4.20 9.72
C ALA A 151 13.46 -4.73 8.50
N GLY A 152 12.18 -4.40 8.40
CA GLY A 152 11.34 -4.71 7.24
C GLY A 152 11.87 -4.10 5.94
N ALA A 153 12.31 -2.84 5.98
CA ALA A 153 12.94 -2.16 4.85
C ALA A 153 14.20 -2.90 4.37
N GLU A 154 15.06 -3.30 5.31
CA GLU A 154 16.27 -4.08 5.04
C GLU A 154 15.95 -5.44 4.42
N VAL A 155 14.97 -6.16 4.98
CA VAL A 155 14.51 -7.44 4.43
C VAL A 155 13.98 -7.23 3.01
N ARG A 156 13.18 -6.18 2.78
CA ARG A 156 12.62 -5.88 1.45
C ARG A 156 13.72 -5.74 0.40
N ARG A 157 14.76 -4.95 0.66
CA ARG A 157 15.90 -4.78 -0.26
C ARG A 157 16.57 -6.11 -0.61
N HIS A 158 16.78 -6.97 0.38
CA HIS A 158 17.36 -8.30 0.15
C HIS A 158 16.40 -9.19 -0.65
N THR A 159 15.11 -9.16 -0.34
CA THR A 159 14.12 -9.96 -1.08
C THR A 159 13.94 -9.51 -2.52
N GLU A 160 14.03 -8.21 -2.81
CA GLU A 160 14.01 -7.68 -4.18
C GLU A 160 15.23 -8.17 -4.97
N SER A 161 16.41 -8.19 -4.34
CA SER A 161 17.64 -8.73 -4.93
C SER A 161 17.53 -10.24 -5.20
N LEU A 162 16.93 -11.00 -4.28
CA LEU A 162 16.66 -12.43 -4.47
C LEU A 162 15.63 -12.67 -5.57
N ALA A 163 14.57 -11.86 -5.64
CA ALA A 163 13.55 -11.95 -6.66
C ALA A 163 14.13 -11.69 -8.06
N ASP A 164 15.00 -10.69 -8.22
CA ASP A 164 15.70 -10.43 -9.48
C ASP A 164 16.61 -11.61 -9.87
N LEU A 165 17.37 -12.16 -8.91
CA LEU A 165 18.22 -13.33 -9.11
C LEU A 165 17.43 -14.53 -9.62
N PHE A 166 16.33 -14.89 -8.95
CA PHE A 166 15.54 -16.05 -9.33
C PHE A 166 14.79 -15.82 -10.64
N THR A 167 14.21 -14.63 -10.84
CA THR A 167 13.55 -14.27 -12.10
C THR A 167 14.53 -14.37 -13.27
N THR A 168 15.73 -13.82 -13.12
CA THR A 168 16.80 -13.90 -14.13
C THR A 168 17.24 -15.34 -14.40
N LEU A 169 17.41 -16.15 -13.35
CA LEU A 169 17.78 -17.55 -13.49
C LEU A 169 16.70 -18.35 -14.23
N ILE A 170 15.43 -18.15 -13.87
CA ILE A 170 14.31 -18.85 -14.50
C ILE A 170 14.19 -18.45 -15.97
N LEU A 171 14.19 -17.14 -16.28
CA LEU A 171 14.07 -16.65 -17.66
C LEU A 171 15.25 -17.06 -18.56
N ARG A 172 16.40 -17.41 -17.97
CA ARG A 172 17.54 -17.97 -18.72
C ARG A 172 17.29 -19.40 -19.19
N HIS A 173 16.49 -20.17 -18.45
CA HIS A 173 16.37 -21.62 -18.63
C HIS A 173 14.94 -22.12 -18.93
N ALA A 174 13.93 -21.26 -18.80
CA ALA A 174 12.52 -21.58 -18.98
C ALA A 174 11.77 -20.43 -19.68
N ALA A 175 10.54 -20.70 -20.13
CA ALA A 175 9.69 -19.69 -20.74
C ALA A 175 9.12 -18.72 -19.69
N ARG A 176 8.69 -17.53 -20.11
CA ARG A 176 8.09 -16.54 -19.20
C ARG A 176 6.81 -17.09 -18.53
N GLU A 177 6.06 -17.93 -19.24
CA GLU A 177 4.86 -18.58 -18.68
C GLU A 177 5.17 -19.54 -17.51
N ASP A 178 6.41 -20.06 -17.42
CA ASP A 178 6.82 -20.96 -16.34
C ASP A 178 7.12 -20.24 -15.02
N LEU A 179 7.26 -18.92 -15.02
CA LEU A 179 7.61 -18.14 -13.83
C LEU A 179 6.66 -18.43 -12.66
N GLN A 180 5.35 -18.50 -12.94
CA GLN A 180 4.36 -18.74 -11.89
C GLN A 180 4.42 -20.15 -11.33
N ARG A 181 4.69 -21.13 -12.18
CA ARG A 181 4.87 -22.53 -11.78
C ARG A 181 6.13 -22.74 -10.95
N LEU A 182 7.19 -21.96 -11.21
CA LEU A 182 8.50 -22.09 -10.57
C LEU A 182 8.69 -21.18 -9.35
N ARG A 183 7.85 -20.15 -9.18
CA ARG A 183 7.86 -19.22 -8.03
C ARG A 183 7.88 -19.93 -6.66
N PRO A 184 7.09 -20.99 -6.40
CA PRO A 184 7.14 -21.69 -5.11
C PRO A 184 8.51 -22.32 -4.81
N LEU A 185 9.24 -22.80 -5.82
CA LEU A 185 10.56 -23.40 -5.63
C LEU A 185 11.60 -22.35 -5.21
N ALA A 186 11.58 -21.17 -5.83
CA ALA A 186 12.45 -20.06 -5.44
C ALA A 186 12.20 -19.66 -3.97
N ARG A 187 10.93 -19.59 -3.55
CA ARG A 187 10.56 -19.32 -2.16
C ARG A 187 11.11 -20.37 -1.20
N SER A 188 10.94 -21.67 -1.50
CA SER A 188 11.46 -22.73 -0.64
C SER A 188 12.97 -22.68 -0.47
N VAL A 189 13.73 -22.28 -1.50
CA VAL A 189 15.19 -22.07 -1.39
C VAL A 189 15.50 -20.93 -0.42
N VAL A 190 14.80 -19.80 -0.52
CA VAL A 190 15.00 -18.66 0.39
C VAL A 190 14.68 -19.02 1.83
N GLU A 191 13.58 -19.72 2.07
CA GLU A 191 13.18 -20.18 3.41
C GLU A 191 14.23 -21.11 4.02
N ALA A 192 14.76 -22.06 3.24
CA ALA A 192 15.80 -22.96 3.69
C ALA A 192 17.12 -22.23 4.00
N GLU A 193 17.58 -21.33 3.12
CA GLU A 193 18.81 -20.57 3.32
C GLU A 193 18.71 -19.61 4.50
N LEU A 194 17.55 -18.97 4.71
CA LEU A 194 17.30 -18.12 5.87
C LEU A 194 17.38 -18.93 7.17
N SER A 195 16.74 -20.10 7.22
CA SER A 195 16.82 -21.01 8.37
C SER A 195 18.27 -21.39 8.70
N LEU A 196 19.03 -21.82 7.68
CA LEU A 196 20.45 -22.17 7.83
C LEU A 196 21.33 -20.97 8.23
N ALA A 197 21.00 -19.75 7.79
CA ALA A 197 21.72 -18.54 8.18
C ALA A 197 21.47 -18.19 9.66
N LEU A 198 20.23 -18.30 10.13
CA LEU A 198 19.88 -18.07 11.54
C LEU A 198 20.56 -19.07 12.47
N ASP A 199 20.62 -20.36 12.10
CA ASP A 199 21.35 -21.39 12.85
C ASP A 199 22.86 -21.11 12.94
N ARG A 200 23.44 -20.57 11.87
CA ARG A 200 24.86 -20.19 11.84
C ARG A 200 25.13 -18.98 12.74
N GLU A 201 24.26 -17.97 12.70
CA GLU A 201 24.44 -16.76 13.51
C GLU A 201 24.21 -17.03 14.99
N THR A 202 23.23 -17.87 15.34
CA THR A 202 22.97 -18.29 16.73
C THR A 202 24.20 -18.98 17.34
N ARG A 203 24.83 -19.90 16.59
CA ARG A 203 26.08 -20.56 17.01
C ARG A 203 27.29 -19.63 17.09
N ARG A 204 27.29 -18.51 16.37
CA ARG A 204 28.38 -17.53 16.42
C ARG A 204 28.28 -16.65 17.67
N ARG A 205 27.07 -16.38 18.15
CA ARG A 205 26.80 -15.47 19.27
C ARG A 205 26.64 -16.16 20.63
N GLY A 206 26.35 -17.47 20.66
CA GLY A 206 26.31 -18.30 21.87
C GLY A 206 27.66 -18.94 22.16
#